data_AF-A0A936I525-F1
#
_entry.id   AF-A0A936I525-F1
#
_cell.length_a   1.000
_cell.length_b   1.000
_cell.length_c   1.000
_cell.angle_alpha   90.00
_cell.angle_beta   90.00
_cell.angle_gamma   90.00
#
_symmetry.space_group_name_H-M   'P 1'
#
loop_
_entity.id
_entity.type
_entity.pdbx_description
1 polymer ?
#
loop_
_entity_poly.entity_id
_entity_poly.type
_entity_poly.pdbx_seq_one_letter_code
_entity_poly.pdbx_strand_id
1 'polypeptide(L)'
;MKLRLDDNTRSALHFLLLAVGVLGALRLAYVAFLSGTRAVGPDAAALEPWRHGYLLHDPYAVVRASTTLPERLAWVFLYAILGGFAVYLLVSFFARSLRHADARYPVIAGRIAGSMVLLLATVGALWWPPQEVWPDRAAREWKGFQRGSLPGDLTLPWTGQALALPFGELVEIDMERAPEGEVALIAAGPFGTFVLAAQAESADPMLDEAAAQRAIGALRARVADAP
;
A
#
# COMPACT_ATOMS: atom_id res chain seq x y z
N MET A 1 0.13 30.09 30.19
CA MET A 1 0.73 28.99 30.98
C MET A 1 1.64 28.20 30.03
N LYS A 2 2.97 28.25 30.19
CA LYS A 2 3.90 27.56 29.27
C LYS A 2 3.95 26.08 29.67
N LEU A 3 3.43 25.18 28.82
CA LEU A 3 3.57 23.74 29.02
C LEU A 3 5.07 23.39 28.91
N ARG A 4 5.71 23.09 30.04
CA ARG A 4 7.09 22.59 30.04
C ARG A 4 7.04 21.08 29.84
N LEU A 5 7.23 20.64 28.59
CA LEU A 5 7.51 19.25 28.28
C LEU A 5 8.89 18.88 28.84
N ASP A 6 9.00 17.68 29.43
CA ASP A 6 10.30 17.13 29.81
C ASP A 6 11.17 16.91 28.55
N ASP A 7 12.48 16.83 28.74
CA ASP A 7 13.42 16.72 27.61
C ASP A 7 13.21 15.43 26.80
N ASN A 8 12.67 14.38 27.44
CA ASN A 8 12.35 13.11 26.78
C ASN A 8 11.13 13.23 25.87
N THR A 9 10.03 13.83 26.33
CA THR A 9 8.84 14.03 25.47
C THR A 9 9.17 14.98 24.32
N ARG A 10 9.99 16.00 24.58
CA ARG A 10 10.50 16.88 23.52
C ARG A 10 11.28 16.09 22.48
N SER A 11 12.21 15.23 22.90
CA SER A 11 13.00 14.40 21.97
C SER A 11 12.11 13.45 21.17
N ALA A 12 11.13 12.80 21.81
CA ALA A 12 10.18 11.92 21.15
C ALA A 12 9.35 12.65 20.08
N LEU A 13 8.88 13.87 20.37
CA LEU A 13 8.17 14.70 19.40
C LEU A 13 9.05 15.08 18.20
N HIS A 14 10.33 15.42 18.41
CA HIS A 14 11.24 15.68 17.29
C HIS A 14 11.47 14.44 16.42
N PHE A 15 11.59 13.25 17.02
CA PHE A 15 11.70 12.00 16.26
C PHE A 15 10.43 11.69 15.48
N LEU A 16 9.25 11.91 16.07
CA LEU A 16 7.98 11.72 15.40
C LEU A 16 7.83 12.69 14.20
N LEU A 17 8.14 13.97 14.41
CA LEU A 17 8.14 14.98 13.34
C LEU A 17 9.15 14.66 12.24
N LEU A 18 10.35 14.16 12.61
CA LEU A 18 11.34 13.70 11.65
C LEU A 18 10.79 12.53 10.82
N ALA A 19 10.13 11.56 11.45
CA ALA A 19 9.53 10.43 10.74
C ALA A 19 8.45 10.90 9.75
N VAL A 20 7.55 11.77 10.18
CA VAL A 20 6.54 12.38 9.30
C VAL A 20 7.19 13.15 8.14
N GLY A 21 8.22 13.94 8.43
CA GLY A 21 8.97 14.71 7.43
C GLY A 21 9.68 13.83 6.41
N VAL A 22 10.33 12.76 6.85
CA VAL A 22 11.00 11.78 5.98
C VAL A 22 9.98 11.07 5.08
N LEU A 23 8.84 10.63 5.62
CA LEU A 23 7.77 10.03 4.83
C LEU A 23 7.21 11.00 3.78
N GLY A 24 6.99 12.26 4.17
CA GLY A 24 6.54 13.31 3.26
C GLY A 24 7.55 13.57 2.14
N ALA A 25 8.84 13.67 2.46
CA ALA A 25 9.91 13.88 1.49
C ALA A 25 10.03 12.70 0.51
N LEU A 26 9.98 11.46 1.02
CA LEU A 26 9.97 10.26 0.19
C LEU A 26 8.77 10.22 -0.75
N ARG A 27 7.60 10.66 -0.28
CA ARG A 27 6.40 10.76 -1.12
C ARG A 27 6.53 11.81 -2.21
N LEU A 28 7.11 12.97 -1.91
CA LEU A 28 7.38 14.00 -2.92
C LEU A 28 8.36 13.49 -3.98
N ALA A 29 9.43 12.81 -3.57
CA ALA A 29 10.37 12.17 -4.48
C ALA A 29 9.67 11.13 -5.38
N TYR A 30 8.76 10.34 -4.82
CA TYR A 30 7.94 9.39 -5.57
C TYR A 30 7.07 10.08 -6.64
N VAL A 31 6.36 11.16 -6.28
CA VAL A 31 5.51 11.91 -7.22
C VAL A 31 6.36 12.51 -8.35
N ALA A 32 7.52 13.07 -8.00
CA ALA A 32 8.47 13.58 -8.98
C ALA A 32 8.96 12.47 -9.93
N PHE A 33 9.32 11.30 -9.40
CA PHE A 33 9.75 10.17 -10.21
C PHE A 33 8.65 9.70 -11.17
N LEU A 34 7.43 9.47 -10.67
CA LEU A 34 6.30 9.09 -11.52
C LEU A 34 6.06 10.08 -12.65
N SER A 35 6.10 11.38 -12.34
CA SER A 35 5.88 12.43 -13.34
C SER A 35 6.93 12.40 -14.46
N GLY A 36 8.17 12.00 -14.15
CA GLY A 36 9.25 11.84 -15.11
C GLY A 36 9.19 10.53 -15.91
N THR A 37 8.60 9.47 -15.37
CA THR A 37 8.51 8.16 -16.04
C THR A 37 7.23 7.94 -16.86
N ARG A 38 6.38 8.97 -17.00
CA ARG A 38 5.10 8.94 -17.74
C ARG A 38 5.17 8.65 -19.25
N ALA A 39 6.33 8.23 -19.78
CA ALA A 39 6.48 7.78 -21.17
C ALA A 39 5.95 6.34 -21.38
N VAL A 40 4.77 6.04 -20.83
CA VAL A 40 4.08 4.76 -21.03
C VAL A 40 2.85 5.03 -21.90
N GLY A 41 2.57 4.18 -22.89
CA GLY A 41 1.51 4.40 -23.87
C GLY A 41 0.12 4.69 -23.25
N PRO A 42 -0.80 5.28 -24.03
CA PRO A 42 -2.10 5.77 -23.54
C PRO A 42 -2.90 4.72 -22.76
N ASP A 43 -2.79 3.45 -23.11
CA ASP A 43 -3.48 2.34 -22.46
C ASP A 43 -3.00 2.08 -21.03
N ALA A 44 -1.69 2.19 -20.77
CA ALA A 44 -1.14 2.02 -19.43
C ALA A 44 -1.44 3.23 -18.53
N ALA A 45 -1.51 4.43 -19.13
CA ALA A 45 -1.90 5.63 -18.40
C ALA A 45 -3.34 5.54 -17.87
N ALA A 46 -4.23 4.82 -18.56
CA ALA A 46 -5.59 4.56 -18.08
C ALA A 46 -5.64 3.71 -16.80
N LEU A 47 -4.58 2.97 -16.49
CA LEU A 47 -4.47 2.13 -15.29
C LEU A 47 -3.84 2.84 -14.10
N GLU A 48 -3.33 4.07 -14.26
CA GLU A 48 -2.67 4.83 -13.17
C GLU A 48 -3.55 4.96 -11.90
N PRO A 49 -4.86 5.29 -11.98
CA PRO A 49 -5.72 5.40 -10.80
C PRO A 49 -5.81 4.08 -10.01
N TRP A 50 -5.82 2.96 -10.73
CA TRP A 50 -5.96 1.60 -10.19
C TRP A 50 -4.68 1.02 -9.58
N ARG A 51 -3.59 1.80 -9.58
CA ARG A 51 -2.31 1.41 -8.97
C ARG A 51 -2.16 1.92 -7.54
N HIS A 52 -3.12 2.70 -7.02
CA HIS A 52 -3.16 3.17 -5.63
C HIS A 52 -1.84 3.77 -5.11
N GLY A 53 -1.12 4.45 -6.02
CA GLY A 53 0.17 5.07 -5.72
C GLY A 53 1.33 4.11 -5.44
N TYR A 54 1.26 2.86 -5.92
CA TYR A 54 2.37 1.91 -5.95
C TYR A 54 3.21 2.02 -7.24
N LEU A 55 4.51 1.75 -7.11
CA LEU A 55 5.43 1.64 -8.25
C LEU A 55 5.52 0.19 -8.69
N LEU A 56 4.72 -0.21 -9.66
CA LEU A 56 4.76 -1.57 -10.20
C LEU A 56 5.69 -1.64 -11.41
N HIS A 57 6.39 -2.75 -11.53
CA HIS A 57 7.31 -2.99 -12.65
C HIS A 57 6.55 -3.13 -13.97
N ASP A 58 5.41 -3.81 -13.97
CA ASP A 58 4.54 -3.94 -15.14
C ASP A 58 3.59 -2.72 -15.23
N PRO A 59 3.60 -1.96 -16.34
CA PRO A 59 2.69 -0.84 -16.55
C PRO A 59 1.21 -1.23 -16.64
N TYR A 60 0.91 -2.50 -16.91
CA TYR A 60 -0.45 -3.04 -16.97
C TYR A 60 -0.89 -3.78 -15.70
N ALA A 61 -0.03 -3.83 -14.68
CA ALA A 61 -0.41 -4.34 -13.38
C ALA A 61 -1.37 -3.37 -12.67
N VAL A 62 -2.39 -3.95 -12.03
CA VAL A 62 -3.36 -3.26 -11.18
C VAL A 62 -3.20 -3.72 -9.74
N VAL A 63 -3.51 -2.83 -8.79
CA VAL A 63 -3.44 -3.14 -7.36
C VAL A 63 -4.83 -3.39 -6.81
N ARG A 64 -4.98 -4.51 -6.13
CA ARG A 64 -6.14 -4.78 -5.29
C ARG A 64 -5.96 -4.11 -3.94
N ALA A 65 -6.52 -2.92 -3.79
CA ALA A 65 -6.68 -2.21 -2.53
C ALA A 65 -8.05 -1.54 -2.51
N SER A 66 -8.75 -1.56 -1.38
CA SER A 66 -9.96 -0.76 -1.14
C SER A 66 -9.61 0.60 -0.52
N THR A 67 -8.48 0.68 0.19
CA THR A 67 -8.04 1.90 0.85
C THR A 67 -7.28 2.85 -0.07
N THR A 68 -7.54 4.14 0.15
CA THR A 68 -6.79 5.19 -0.53
C THR A 68 -5.35 5.26 -0.03
N LEU A 69 -4.44 5.81 -0.84
CA LEU A 69 -3.04 5.99 -0.41
C LEU A 69 -2.88 6.76 0.91
N PRO A 70 -3.54 7.91 1.15
CA PRO A 70 -3.40 8.64 2.42
C PRO A 70 -3.84 7.79 3.61
N GLU A 71 -4.92 7.02 3.44
CA GLU A 71 -5.42 6.10 4.46
C GLU A 71 -4.42 4.98 4.73
N ARG A 72 -3.88 4.36 3.69
CA ARG A 72 -2.82 3.34 3.82
C ARG A 72 -1.61 3.88 4.59
N LEU A 73 -1.14 5.09 4.26
CA LEU A 73 -0.04 5.72 4.98
C LEU A 73 -0.38 6.01 6.45
N ALA A 74 -1.62 6.39 6.75
CA ALA A 74 -2.09 6.57 8.11
C ALA A 74 -2.04 5.24 8.90
N TRP A 75 -2.48 4.15 8.28
CA TRP A 75 -2.36 2.82 8.87
C TRP A 75 -0.90 2.41 9.09
N VAL A 76 -0.01 2.60 8.09
CA VAL A 76 1.44 2.34 8.24
C VAL A 76 1.99 3.06 9.47
N PHE A 77 1.67 4.35 9.59
CA PHE A 77 2.15 5.18 10.69
C PHE A 77 1.60 4.71 12.05
N LEU A 78 0.32 4.35 12.10
CA LEU A 78 -0.31 3.80 13.30
C LEU A 78 0.39 2.49 13.74
N TYR A 79 0.59 1.55 12.83
CA TYR A 79 1.29 0.29 13.14
C TYR A 79 2.74 0.52 13.53
N ALA A 80 3.42 1.50 12.92
CA ALA A 80 4.78 1.87 13.31
C ALA A 80 4.83 2.39 14.75
N ILE A 81 3.88 3.26 15.15
CA ILE A 81 3.76 3.75 16.53
C ILE A 81 3.49 2.59 17.50
N LEU A 82 2.53 1.73 17.19
CA LEU A 82 2.19 0.58 18.03
C LEU A 82 3.37 -0.38 18.18
N GLY A 83 4.09 -0.66 17.09
CA GLY A 83 5.31 -1.47 17.09
C GLY A 83 6.42 -0.83 17.91
N GLY A 84 6.67 0.46 17.74
CA GLY A 84 7.62 1.21 18.56
C GLY A 84 7.28 1.19 20.04
N PHE A 85 6.01 1.37 20.39
CA PHE A 85 5.53 1.28 21.77
C PHE A 85 5.75 -0.11 22.37
N ALA A 86 5.44 -1.18 21.62
CA ALA A 86 5.71 -2.55 22.05
C ALA A 86 7.21 -2.79 22.30
N VAL A 87 8.09 -2.31 21.41
CA VAL A 87 9.55 -2.37 21.57
C VAL A 87 10.00 -1.60 22.82
N TYR A 88 9.46 -0.40 23.05
CA TYR A 88 9.75 0.38 24.26
C TYR A 88 9.42 -0.40 25.54
N LEU A 89 8.23 -1.00 25.60
CA LEU A 89 7.81 -1.79 26.75
C LEU A 89 8.70 -3.01 26.94
N LEU A 90 9.06 -3.70 25.86
CA LEU A 90 9.93 -4.88 25.88
C LEU A 90 11.33 -4.53 26.41
N VAL A 91 11.95 -3.48 25.86
CA VAL A 91 13.29 -3.03 26.31
C VAL A 91 13.25 -2.56 27.76
N SER A 92 12.20 -1.84 28.16
CA SER A 92 12.03 -1.38 29.55
C SER A 92 11.84 -2.54 30.52
N PHE A 93 11.09 -3.57 30.11
CA PHE A 93 10.90 -4.79 30.90
C PHE A 93 12.21 -5.54 31.10
N PHE A 94 13.00 -5.75 30.05
CA PHE A 94 14.30 -6.42 30.14
C PHE A 94 15.32 -5.62 30.97
N ALA A 95 15.37 -4.30 30.80
CA ALA A 95 16.24 -3.44 31.61
C ALA A 95 15.93 -3.58 33.12
N ARG A 96 14.64 -3.59 33.48
CA ARG A 96 14.21 -3.81 34.87
C ARG A 96 14.56 -5.22 35.37
N SER A 97 14.33 -6.24 34.56
CA SER A 97 14.62 -7.65 34.92
C SER A 97 16.10 -7.87 35.23
N LEU A 98 16.99 -7.23 34.46
CA LEU A 98 18.44 -7.32 34.64
C LEU A 98 18.98 -6.43 35.78
N ARG A 99 18.10 -5.84 36.62
CA ARG A 99 18.44 -4.88 37.69
C ARG A 99 19.20 -3.64 37.22
N HIS A 100 19.11 -3.35 35.93
CA HIS A 100 19.70 -2.19 35.30
C HIS A 100 18.70 -1.02 35.38
N ALA A 101 18.46 -0.55 36.61
CA ALA A 101 17.51 0.51 36.90
C ALA A 101 18.11 1.93 36.81
N ASP A 102 19.22 2.10 36.08
CA ASP A 102 19.82 3.43 35.92
C ASP A 102 18.88 4.37 35.14
N ALA A 103 18.90 5.65 35.51
CA ALA A 103 18.12 6.71 34.85
C ALA A 103 18.37 6.85 33.34
N ARG A 104 19.41 6.18 32.80
CA ARG A 104 19.79 6.19 31.38
C ARG A 104 18.97 5.22 30.53
N TYR A 105 18.41 4.15 31.11
CA TYR A 105 17.73 3.10 30.35
C TYR A 105 16.43 3.54 29.65
N PRO A 106 15.56 4.36 30.27
CA PRO A 106 14.37 4.87 29.58
C PRO A 106 14.70 5.67 28.33
N VAL A 107 15.81 6.43 28.35
CA VAL A 107 16.28 7.21 27.21
C VAL A 107 16.73 6.28 26.08
N ILE A 108 17.48 5.22 26.41
CA ILE A 108 17.93 4.22 25.42
C ILE A 108 16.72 3.49 24.84
N ALA A 109 15.78 3.04 25.67
CA ALA A 109 14.56 2.39 25.23
C ALA A 109 13.75 3.29 24.28
N GLY A 110 13.60 4.57 24.62
CA GLY A 110 12.93 5.55 23.78
C GLY A 110 13.60 5.76 22.42
N ARG A 111 14.94 5.80 22.38
CA ARG A 111 15.70 5.91 21.12
C ARG A 111 15.55 4.68 20.23
N ILE A 112 15.63 3.48 20.81
CA ILE A 112 15.42 2.23 20.07
C ILE A 112 13.99 2.19 19.52
N ALA A 113 13.00 2.49 20.37
CA ALA A 113 11.60 2.54 19.96
C ALA A 113 11.39 3.56 18.83
N GLY A 114 11.86 4.80 18.97
CA GLY A 114 11.74 5.83 17.94
C GLY A 114 12.43 5.45 16.62
N SER A 115 13.59 4.81 16.69
CA SER A 115 14.29 4.29 15.51
C SER A 115 13.48 3.18 14.82
N MET A 116 12.82 2.32 15.60
CA MET A 116 11.93 1.28 15.05
C MET A 116 10.68 1.87 14.43
N VAL A 117 10.06 2.90 15.02
CA VAL A 117 8.94 3.62 14.39
C VAL A 117 9.36 4.15 13.03
N LEU A 118 10.51 4.85 12.96
CA LEU A 118 11.01 5.40 11.71
C LEU A 118 11.27 4.30 10.66
N LEU A 119 11.91 3.21 11.06
CA LEU A 119 12.21 2.08 10.19
C LEU A 119 10.93 1.42 9.67
N LEU A 120 10.00 1.06 10.56
CA LEU A 120 8.73 0.43 10.21
C LEU A 120 7.88 1.33 9.31
N ALA A 121 7.82 2.63 9.60
CA ALA A 121 7.07 3.55 8.77
C ALA A 121 7.69 3.68 7.38
N THR A 122 9.02 3.77 7.30
CA THR A 122 9.73 3.85 6.02
C THR A 122 9.56 2.57 5.20
N VAL A 123 9.77 1.41 5.82
CA VAL A 123 9.58 0.10 5.18
C VAL A 123 8.12 -0.10 4.77
N GLY A 124 7.16 0.24 5.62
CA GLY A 124 5.74 0.09 5.30
C GLY A 124 5.26 1.03 4.20
N ALA A 125 5.80 2.25 4.14
CA ALA A 125 5.44 3.21 3.10
C ALA A 125 6.08 2.90 1.73
N LEU A 126 7.27 2.29 1.72
CA LEU A 126 8.04 2.08 0.49
C LEU A 126 8.06 0.63 -0.02
N TRP A 127 8.10 -0.34 0.88
CA TRP A 127 8.47 -1.72 0.56
C TRP A 127 7.37 -2.74 0.79
N TRP A 128 6.24 -2.37 1.42
CA TRP A 128 5.16 -3.34 1.56
C TRP A 128 4.57 -3.69 0.18
N PRO A 129 4.66 -4.97 -0.22
CA PRO A 129 4.35 -5.37 -1.58
C PRO A 129 2.83 -5.37 -1.80
N PRO A 130 2.28 -4.69 -2.81
CA PRO A 130 0.84 -4.71 -3.05
C PRO A 130 0.33 -6.12 -3.35
N GLN A 131 -0.98 -6.31 -3.20
CA GLN A 131 -1.67 -7.37 -3.94
C GLN A 131 -1.83 -6.85 -5.36
N GLU A 132 -1.12 -7.47 -6.30
CA GLU A 132 -1.11 -7.03 -7.70
C GLU A 132 -1.58 -8.17 -8.60
N VAL A 133 -2.25 -7.79 -9.69
CA VAL A 133 -2.70 -8.69 -10.75
C VAL A 133 -2.27 -8.08 -12.08
N TRP A 134 -1.72 -8.90 -12.97
CA TRP A 134 -1.22 -8.47 -14.27
C TRP A 134 -1.39 -9.56 -15.33
N PRO A 135 -1.55 -9.18 -16.61
CA PRO A 135 -1.71 -10.13 -17.70
C PRO A 135 -0.36 -10.70 -18.16
N ASP A 136 -0.19 -12.03 -18.15
CA ASP A 136 0.94 -12.74 -18.78
C ASP A 136 0.56 -13.27 -20.16
N ARG A 137 1.11 -12.62 -21.19
CA ARG A 137 0.88 -12.95 -22.59
C ARG A 137 1.47 -14.30 -23.01
N ALA A 138 2.65 -14.63 -22.50
CA ALA A 138 3.35 -15.84 -22.93
C ALA A 138 2.61 -17.09 -22.44
N ALA A 139 2.04 -17.01 -21.24
CA ALA A 139 1.24 -18.06 -20.65
C ALA A 139 -0.25 -18.01 -21.03
N ARG A 140 -0.73 -16.90 -21.63
CA ARG A 140 -2.15 -16.60 -21.83
C ARG A 140 -2.95 -16.72 -20.52
N GLU A 141 -2.38 -16.18 -19.44
CA GLU A 141 -2.92 -16.27 -18.08
C GLU A 141 -2.80 -14.91 -17.38
N TRP A 142 -3.74 -14.56 -16.52
CA TRP A 142 -3.54 -13.53 -15.51
C TRP A 142 -2.73 -14.10 -14.38
N LYS A 143 -1.65 -13.40 -14.03
CA LYS A 143 -0.85 -13.69 -12.86
C LYS A 143 -1.20 -12.71 -11.76
N GLY A 144 -1.20 -13.19 -10.53
CA GLY A 144 -1.38 -12.34 -9.37
C GLY A 144 -0.62 -12.85 -8.17
N PHE A 145 -0.47 -11.97 -7.19
CA PHE A 145 0.01 -12.35 -5.87
C PHE A 145 -1.03 -11.99 -4.82
N GLN A 146 -1.67 -13.01 -4.25
CA GLN A 146 -2.53 -12.82 -3.10
C GLN A 146 -1.72 -12.91 -1.82
N ARG A 147 -1.86 -11.92 -0.93
CA ARG A 147 -1.12 -11.84 0.34
C ARG A 147 -2.11 -11.67 1.48
N GLY A 148 -1.78 -12.17 2.66
CA GLY A 148 -2.51 -11.78 3.87
C GLY A 148 -2.36 -10.26 4.08
N SER A 149 -3.44 -9.60 4.47
CA SER A 149 -3.46 -8.16 4.77
C SER A 149 -3.91 -7.91 6.21
N LEU A 150 -3.37 -6.85 6.80
CA LEU A 150 -3.90 -6.21 7.99
C LEU A 150 -4.96 -5.17 7.58
N PRO A 151 -5.78 -4.68 8.52
CA PRO A 151 -6.63 -3.52 8.29
C PRO A 151 -5.89 -2.37 7.59
N GLY A 152 -6.57 -1.72 6.64
CA GLY A 152 -5.95 -0.70 5.78
C GLY A 152 -5.21 -1.24 4.56
N ASP A 153 -5.54 -2.45 4.12
CA ASP A 153 -4.88 -3.21 3.03
C ASP A 153 -3.36 -3.31 3.14
N LEU A 154 -2.85 -3.31 4.37
CA LEU A 154 -1.42 -3.45 4.61
C LEU A 154 -1.03 -4.91 4.49
N THR A 155 -0.53 -5.22 3.31
CA THR A 155 -0.07 -6.55 2.92
C THR A 155 1.16 -6.98 3.71
N LEU A 156 1.13 -8.23 4.17
CA LEU A 156 2.25 -8.82 4.90
C LEU A 156 3.29 -9.36 3.90
N PRO A 157 4.57 -8.93 3.98
CA PRO A 157 5.57 -9.19 2.95
C PRO A 157 6.02 -10.65 2.94
N TRP A 158 5.89 -11.35 4.07
CA TRP A 158 6.19 -12.77 4.22
C TRP A 158 5.03 -13.70 3.84
N THR A 159 3.87 -13.15 3.47
CA THR A 159 2.73 -13.94 3.00
C THR A 159 2.59 -13.77 1.50
N GLY A 160 2.21 -14.83 0.79
CA GLY A 160 2.05 -14.77 -0.65
C GLY A 160 1.69 -16.12 -1.24
N GLN A 161 0.64 -16.15 -2.05
CA GLN A 161 0.33 -17.24 -2.96
C GLN A 161 0.27 -16.66 -4.37
N ALA A 162 1.03 -17.27 -5.28
CA ALA A 162 0.94 -16.95 -6.69
C ALA A 162 -0.40 -17.50 -7.21
N LEU A 163 -1.15 -16.65 -7.91
CA LEU A 163 -2.36 -17.00 -8.62
C LEU A 163 -2.05 -16.98 -10.11
N ALA A 164 -2.57 -17.97 -10.84
CA ALA A 164 -2.55 -18.02 -12.29
C ALA A 164 -3.95 -18.39 -12.78
N LEU A 165 -4.50 -17.60 -13.69
CA LEU A 165 -5.85 -17.76 -14.22
C LEU A 165 -5.82 -17.70 -15.75
N PRO A 166 -6.21 -18.75 -16.49
CA PRO A 166 -6.23 -18.73 -17.95
C PRO A 166 -7.11 -17.60 -18.51
N PHE A 167 -6.65 -16.92 -19.57
CA PHE A 167 -7.43 -15.88 -20.25
C PHE A 167 -8.77 -16.41 -20.76
N GLY A 168 -8.80 -17.65 -21.25
CA GLY A 168 -10.02 -18.30 -21.76
C GLY A 168 -11.07 -18.62 -20.69
N GLU A 169 -10.72 -18.45 -19.41
CA GLU A 169 -11.62 -18.63 -18.29
C GLU A 169 -12.11 -17.28 -17.71
N LEU A 170 -11.62 -16.13 -18.19
CA LEU A 170 -12.29 -14.85 -17.91
C LEU A 170 -13.47 -14.68 -18.83
N VAL A 171 -14.66 -14.74 -18.26
CA VAL A 171 -15.93 -14.53 -18.96
C VAL A 171 -16.20 -13.03 -19.12
N GLU A 172 -15.83 -12.22 -18.12
CA GLU A 172 -16.15 -10.81 -18.11
C GLU A 172 -15.16 -10.01 -17.25
N ILE A 173 -14.66 -8.89 -17.80
CA ILE A 173 -14.14 -7.78 -17.00
C ILE A 173 -15.26 -6.76 -16.93
N ASP A 174 -15.87 -6.63 -15.76
CA ASP A 174 -16.97 -5.71 -15.52
C ASP A 174 -16.65 -4.75 -14.36
N MET A 175 -17.43 -3.67 -14.29
CA MET A 175 -17.46 -2.77 -13.15
C MET A 175 -18.60 -3.20 -12.23
N GLU A 176 -18.27 -3.73 -11.06
CA GLU A 176 -19.28 -3.91 -10.03
C GLU A 176 -19.19 -2.79 -9.02
N ARG A 177 -20.33 -2.15 -8.75
CA ARG A 177 -20.43 -1.17 -7.68
C ARG A 177 -20.65 -1.92 -6.37
N ALA A 178 -19.66 -1.91 -5.49
CA ALA A 178 -19.83 -2.48 -4.17
C ALA A 178 -20.96 -1.73 -3.43
N PRO A 179 -21.68 -2.39 -2.50
CA PRO A 179 -22.75 -1.75 -1.72
C PRO A 179 -22.27 -0.54 -0.89
N GLU A 180 -20.96 -0.39 -0.71
CA GLU A 180 -20.31 0.72 -0.01
C GLU A 180 -19.91 1.89 -0.95
N GLY A 181 -20.29 1.84 -2.24
CA GLY A 181 -20.02 2.89 -3.23
C GLY A 181 -18.73 2.73 -4.03
N GLU A 182 -17.89 1.73 -3.71
CA GLU A 182 -16.64 1.48 -4.45
C GLU A 182 -16.90 0.95 -5.87
N VAL A 183 -16.08 1.37 -6.82
CA VAL A 183 -16.06 0.81 -8.19
C VAL A 183 -14.99 -0.26 -8.24
N ALA A 184 -15.38 -1.51 -8.47
CA ALA A 184 -14.47 -2.64 -8.58
C ALA A 184 -14.33 -3.09 -10.03
N LEU A 185 -13.09 -3.19 -10.52
CA LEU A 185 -12.75 -4.01 -11.68
C LEU A 185 -12.80 -5.46 -11.25
N ILE A 186 -13.72 -6.23 -11.81
CA ILE A 186 -13.88 -7.64 -11.47
C ILE A 186 -13.61 -8.50 -12.70
N ALA A 187 -12.77 -9.51 -12.52
CA ALA A 187 -12.63 -10.64 -13.43
C ALA A 187 -13.52 -11.78 -12.93
N ALA A 188 -14.57 -12.10 -13.67
CA ALA A 188 -15.39 -13.28 -13.39
C ALA A 188 -14.90 -14.49 -14.20
N GLY A 189 -14.72 -15.64 -13.55
CA GLY A 189 -14.40 -16.91 -14.19
C GLY A 189 -15.14 -18.12 -13.59
N PRO A 190 -14.93 -19.34 -14.14
CA PRO A 190 -15.66 -20.55 -13.73
C PRO A 190 -15.41 -20.97 -12.28
N PHE A 191 -14.35 -20.44 -11.65
CA PHE A 191 -13.99 -20.69 -10.25
C PHE A 191 -14.39 -19.55 -9.30
N GLY A 192 -15.09 -18.52 -9.80
CA GLY A 192 -15.60 -17.41 -9.00
C GLY A 192 -15.27 -16.02 -9.56
N THR A 193 -15.71 -15.00 -8.84
CA THR A 193 -15.43 -13.58 -9.12
C THR A 193 -14.18 -13.13 -8.38
N PHE A 194 -13.24 -12.52 -9.11
CA PHE A 194 -12.00 -11.97 -8.58
C PHE A 194 -12.01 -10.45 -8.75
N VAL A 195 -11.96 -9.72 -7.64
CA VAL A 195 -11.74 -8.27 -7.69
C VAL A 195 -10.29 -8.03 -8.13
N LEU A 196 -10.10 -7.54 -9.35
CA LEU A 196 -8.80 -7.16 -9.91
C LEU A 196 -8.28 -5.89 -9.24
N ALA A 197 -9.16 -4.91 -9.02
CA ALA A 197 -8.89 -3.70 -8.28
C ALA A 197 -10.22 -3.08 -7.81
N ALA A 198 -10.21 -2.37 -6.68
CA ALA A 198 -11.34 -1.58 -6.22
C ALA A 198 -10.89 -0.14 -6.03
N GLN A 199 -11.78 0.83 -6.20
CA GLN A 199 -11.48 2.24 -5.95
C GLN A 199 -12.65 2.88 -5.20
N ALA A 200 -12.34 3.58 -4.11
CA ALA A 200 -13.31 4.42 -3.41
C ALA A 200 -13.90 5.48 -4.36
N GLU A 201 -15.21 5.71 -4.23
CA GLU A 201 -15.96 6.67 -5.05
C GLU A 201 -15.31 8.05 -4.99
N SER A 202 -14.97 8.63 -6.15
CA SER A 202 -14.54 10.02 -6.20
C SER A 202 -15.74 10.95 -6.02
N ALA A 203 -15.47 12.24 -5.79
CA ALA A 203 -16.52 13.25 -5.73
C ALA A 203 -17.27 13.47 -7.07
N ASP A 204 -16.75 12.92 -8.19
CA ASP A 204 -17.35 13.03 -9.52
C ASP A 204 -17.54 11.62 -10.15
N PRO A 205 -18.72 11.02 -10.00
CA PRO A 205 -18.98 9.64 -10.43
C PRO A 205 -18.89 9.46 -11.95
N MET A 206 -19.05 10.52 -12.75
CA MET A 206 -18.92 10.42 -14.21
C MET A 206 -17.46 10.28 -14.65
N LEU A 207 -16.53 10.91 -13.92
CA LEU A 207 -15.10 10.77 -14.19
C LEU A 207 -14.59 9.38 -13.85
N ASP A 208 -15.11 8.77 -12.78
CA ASP A 208 -14.76 7.41 -12.39
C ASP A 208 -15.23 6.39 -13.41
N GLU A 209 -16.47 6.51 -13.90
CA GLU A 209 -17.01 5.61 -14.92
C GLU A 209 -16.21 5.69 -16.23
N ALA A 210 -15.89 6.90 -16.69
CA ALA A 210 -15.08 7.10 -17.90
C ALA A 210 -13.62 6.62 -17.73
N ALA A 211 -13.03 6.74 -16.54
CA ALA A 211 -11.70 6.20 -16.25
C ALA A 211 -11.72 4.66 -16.22
N ALA A 212 -12.73 4.08 -15.60
CA ALA A 212 -12.93 2.65 -15.50
C ALA A 212 -13.18 2.00 -16.87
N GLN A 213 -14.05 2.58 -17.70
CA GLN A 213 -14.27 2.10 -19.08
C GLN A 213 -12.98 2.14 -19.92
N ARG A 214 -12.15 3.18 -19.76
CA ARG A 214 -10.83 3.25 -20.42
C ARG A 214 -9.87 2.17 -19.92
N ALA A 215 -9.83 1.92 -18.61
CA ALA A 215 -9.06 0.83 -18.03
C ALA A 215 -9.50 -0.53 -18.55
N ILE A 216 -10.81 -0.80 -18.60
CA ILE A 216 -11.38 -2.03 -19.18
C ILE A 216 -10.96 -2.16 -20.66
N GLY A 217 -11.11 -1.09 -21.44
CA GLY A 217 -10.69 -1.06 -22.84
C GLY A 217 -9.21 -1.41 -23.01
N ALA A 218 -8.33 -0.80 -22.21
CA ALA A 218 -6.89 -1.07 -22.21
C ALA A 218 -6.57 -2.54 -21.87
N LEU A 219 -7.21 -3.11 -20.85
CA LEU A 219 -7.01 -4.51 -20.47
C LEU A 219 -7.54 -5.46 -21.54
N ARG A 220 -8.73 -5.20 -22.11
CA ARG A 220 -9.31 -6.01 -23.18
C ARG A 220 -8.46 -5.98 -24.45
N ALA A 221 -8.01 -4.80 -24.88
CA ALA A 221 -7.09 -4.67 -26.01
C ALA A 221 -5.80 -5.47 -25.77
N ARG A 222 -5.26 -5.41 -24.54
CA ARG A 222 -4.06 -6.15 -24.17
C ARG A 222 -4.23 -7.67 -24.28
N VAL A 223 -5.41 -8.19 -23.92
CA VAL A 223 -5.79 -9.61 -24.01
C VAL A 223 -6.08 -10.03 -25.47
N ALA A 224 -6.78 -9.19 -26.24
CA ALA A 224 -7.14 -9.48 -27.63
C ALA A 224 -5.93 -9.53 -28.58
N ASP A 225 -4.89 -8.74 -28.30
CA ASP A 225 -3.62 -8.76 -29.04
C ASP A 225 -2.70 -9.95 -28.69
N ALA A 226 -3.15 -10.88 -27.84
CA ALA A 226 -2.39 -12.10 -27.57
C ALA A 226 -2.54 -13.06 -28.78
N PRO A 227 -1.44 -13.41 -29.48
CA PRO A 227 -1.48 -14.36 -30.60
C PRO A 227 -1.89 -15.74 -30.13
#